data_AF-A0A0W1JDI2-F1
#
_entry.id   AF-A0A0W1JDI2-F1
#
_cell.length_a   1.000
_cell.length_b   1.000
_cell.length_c   1.000
_cell.angle_alpha   90.00
_cell.angle_beta   90.00
_cell.angle_gamma   90.00
#
_symmetry.space_group_name_H-M   'P 1'
#
loop_
_entity.id
_entity.type
_entity.pdbx_description
1 polymer ?
#
loop_
_entity_poly.entity_id
_entity_poly.type
_entity_poly.pdbx_seq_one_letter_code
_entity_poly.pdbx_strand_id
1 'polypeptide(L)'
;MRLACLQVEAQAWQDSHQAWAEIRKSILEASQHHDLLIVPESVYPAYFLAPLDKPEYEEAVEKVLAEIKEICQTTHTYIAFGYADKNENLASLFNPQGEEIARKSKSNLWHFDRRWFKPGAEVVTADTEFGKVGLIICADARLPELVRSVALEKVKLIIDLANLTASGPELEKLSNAQIDYMLATRARENKVWLAVSDKWGVEADTVTYAGRSAVYSPEGTCVAQAPSHQNGIVSVEIPTDAQGEIQCAAHEELPPRCPDLYGILTTETAKLPMYRYLTEPVIPEDLTPFVTVSSSLTDGGLKDARMTHVKRLLELEPNLIVLPTARGEEEVAPYQGLLADNQFIVVTDSTDGQTKSRLISNKGVLAGYRTTDSVPQQDVANPENQFPVVKDLPMGRIGFLHEQEMLLPEAARCLMLKGADAVLWQHGMSLAKAVPLARTRAAENRIFIIAVYSGVLGNSADGASFIVDPSGSIIASTLLNKPLHATGAYCNFCNARMKSVVPGTHLVYDRKPSHYERLVKND
;
A
#
# COMPACT_ATOMS: atom_id res chain seq x y z
N MET A 1 -5.86 -13.76 22.46
CA MET A 1 -6.20 -14.73 21.40
C MET A 1 -4.92 -15.30 20.80
N ARG A 2 -4.79 -16.63 20.71
CA ARG A 2 -3.68 -17.33 20.05
C ARG A 2 -4.01 -17.48 18.56
N LEU A 3 -3.24 -16.81 17.71
CA LEU A 3 -3.36 -16.86 16.26
C LEU A 3 -2.22 -17.68 15.66
N ALA A 4 -2.50 -18.44 14.61
CA ALA A 4 -1.49 -19.07 13.78
C ALA A 4 -1.67 -18.75 12.29
N CYS A 5 -0.56 -18.46 11.59
CA CYS A 5 -0.49 -18.52 10.14
C CYS A 5 0.25 -19.80 9.73
N LEU A 6 -0.39 -20.65 8.93
CA LEU A 6 0.25 -21.83 8.35
C LEU A 6 1.03 -21.42 7.09
N GLN A 7 2.24 -21.94 6.95
CA GLN A 7 3.02 -21.83 5.71
C GLN A 7 3.30 -23.23 5.19
N VAL A 8 2.91 -23.47 3.93
CA VAL A 8 3.13 -24.77 3.26
C VAL A 8 3.84 -24.59 1.93
N GLU A 9 4.57 -25.61 1.52
CA GLU A 9 5.19 -25.66 0.21
C GLU A 9 4.12 -25.71 -0.87
N ALA A 10 4.31 -24.98 -1.94
CA ALA A 10 3.43 -25.02 -3.08
C ALA A 10 3.52 -26.36 -3.81
N GLN A 11 2.36 -26.82 -4.27
CA GLN A 11 2.21 -28.11 -4.90
C GLN A 11 1.50 -27.92 -6.23
N ALA A 12 1.94 -28.66 -7.25
CA ALA A 12 1.27 -28.63 -8.53
C ALA A 12 -0.14 -29.21 -8.40
N TRP A 13 -1.06 -28.75 -9.25
CA TRP A 13 -2.45 -29.22 -9.29
C TRP A 13 -2.56 -30.77 -9.30
N GLN A 14 -1.68 -31.43 -10.06
CA GLN A 14 -1.66 -32.89 -10.22
C GLN A 14 -1.39 -33.64 -8.91
N ASP A 15 -0.65 -33.01 -7.99
CA ASP A 15 -0.22 -33.61 -6.73
C ASP A 15 -1.13 -33.21 -5.56
N SER A 16 -2.16 -32.40 -5.83
CA SER A 16 -3.07 -31.83 -4.82
C SER A 16 -3.68 -32.86 -3.87
N HIS A 17 -4.08 -34.03 -4.37
CA HIS A 17 -4.61 -35.11 -3.54
C HIS A 17 -3.56 -35.71 -2.60
N GLN A 18 -2.31 -35.85 -3.05
CA GLN A 18 -1.23 -36.37 -2.23
C GLN A 18 -0.78 -35.32 -1.20
N ALA A 19 -0.63 -34.08 -1.64
CA ALA A 19 -0.28 -32.94 -0.81
C ALA A 19 -1.29 -32.69 0.32
N TRP A 20 -2.58 -32.88 0.04
CA TRP A 20 -3.65 -32.62 1.00
C TRP A 20 -3.50 -33.39 2.31
N ALA A 21 -3.02 -34.64 2.27
CA ALA A 21 -2.86 -35.45 3.47
C ALA A 21 -1.89 -34.81 4.48
N GLU A 22 -0.76 -34.30 4.00
CA GLU A 22 0.24 -33.63 4.85
C GLU A 22 -0.23 -32.23 5.28
N ILE A 23 -0.86 -31.48 4.37
CA ILE A 23 -1.42 -30.15 4.69
C ILE A 23 -2.49 -30.28 5.79
N ARG A 24 -3.42 -31.24 5.66
CA ARG A 24 -4.46 -31.54 6.65
C ARG A 24 -3.86 -31.89 8.01
N LYS A 25 -2.77 -32.66 8.04
CA LYS A 25 -2.06 -33.01 9.28
C LYS A 25 -1.50 -31.76 9.96
N SER A 26 -0.86 -30.85 9.22
CA SER A 26 -0.38 -29.58 9.76
C SER A 26 -1.51 -28.67 10.24
N ILE A 27 -2.63 -28.64 9.53
CA ILE A 27 -3.84 -27.90 9.95
C ILE A 27 -4.35 -28.46 11.29
N LEU A 28 -4.46 -29.78 11.43
CA LEU A 28 -4.92 -30.41 12.67
C LEU A 28 -3.96 -30.13 13.83
N GLU A 29 -2.65 -30.28 13.62
CA GLU A 29 -1.62 -29.98 14.63
C GLU A 29 -1.68 -28.53 15.10
N ALA A 30 -1.74 -27.58 14.17
CA ALA A 30 -1.83 -26.16 14.51
C ALA A 30 -3.14 -25.85 15.24
N SER A 31 -4.26 -26.42 14.80
CA SER A 31 -5.58 -26.14 15.40
C SER A 31 -5.69 -26.62 16.85
N GLN A 32 -4.93 -27.64 17.27
CA GLN A 32 -4.94 -28.10 18.68
C GLN A 32 -4.41 -27.05 19.69
N HIS A 33 -3.75 -26.00 19.22
CA HIS A 33 -3.01 -25.06 20.07
C HIS A 33 -3.39 -23.60 19.90
N HIS A 34 -4.29 -23.27 18.96
CA HIS A 34 -4.62 -21.89 18.58
C HIS A 34 -6.12 -21.68 18.56
N ASP A 35 -6.54 -20.43 18.75
CA ASP A 35 -7.96 -20.05 18.73
C ASP A 35 -8.41 -19.73 17.28
N LEU A 36 -7.49 -19.24 16.45
CA LEU A 36 -7.67 -18.97 15.02
C LEU A 36 -6.45 -19.43 14.22
N LEU A 37 -6.70 -20.25 13.18
CA LEU A 37 -5.72 -20.68 12.21
C LEU A 37 -6.03 -20.10 10.82
N ILE A 38 -5.02 -19.53 10.17
CA ILE A 38 -5.10 -19.03 8.80
C ILE A 38 -4.30 -19.96 7.90
N VAL A 39 -4.93 -20.42 6.83
CA VAL A 39 -4.36 -21.33 5.83
C VAL A 39 -4.24 -20.58 4.49
N PRO A 40 -3.19 -20.82 3.67
CA PRO A 40 -2.93 -20.00 2.48
C PRO A 40 -4.03 -19.99 1.41
N GLU A 41 -3.93 -19.02 0.49
CA GLU A 41 -4.80 -18.90 -0.69
C GLU A 41 -4.68 -20.13 -1.58
N SER A 42 -5.82 -20.65 -2.05
CA SER A 42 -5.84 -21.76 -3.02
C SER A 42 -4.87 -22.88 -2.62
N VAL A 43 -4.85 -23.23 -1.32
CA VAL A 43 -4.02 -24.31 -0.79
C VAL A 43 -4.49 -25.65 -1.33
N TYR A 44 -5.80 -25.75 -1.56
CA TYR A 44 -6.41 -26.85 -2.27
C TYR A 44 -7.16 -26.32 -3.50
N PRO A 45 -6.97 -26.95 -4.65
CA PRO A 45 -6.01 -28.00 -4.98
C PRO A 45 -4.60 -27.44 -5.26
N ALA A 46 -4.53 -26.23 -5.80
CA ALA A 46 -3.32 -25.47 -6.11
C ALA A 46 -3.73 -24.04 -6.50
N TYR A 47 -2.78 -23.16 -6.80
CA TYR A 47 -3.10 -21.84 -7.38
C TYR A 47 -3.02 -21.84 -8.91
N PHE A 48 -2.02 -22.52 -9.47
CA PHE A 48 -1.90 -22.75 -10.90
C PHE A 48 -2.74 -23.96 -11.34
N LEU A 49 -3.92 -23.72 -11.89
CA LEU A 49 -4.93 -24.77 -12.11
C LEU A 49 -4.90 -25.39 -13.52
N ALA A 50 -5.42 -26.61 -13.61
CA ALA A 50 -5.94 -27.14 -14.87
C ALA A 50 -7.32 -26.51 -15.20
N PRO A 51 -7.91 -26.74 -16.40
CA PRO A 51 -9.30 -26.35 -16.64
C PRO A 51 -10.24 -26.95 -15.57
N LEU A 52 -11.01 -26.10 -14.89
CA LEU A 52 -11.79 -26.42 -13.68
C LEU A 52 -13.07 -27.22 -13.93
N ASP A 53 -13.47 -27.43 -15.19
CA ASP A 53 -14.77 -28.00 -15.56
C ASP A 53 -14.81 -29.55 -15.47
N LYS A 54 -14.45 -30.12 -14.30
CA LYS A 54 -14.52 -31.57 -14.06
C LYS A 54 -15.34 -31.87 -12.78
N PRO A 55 -16.44 -32.64 -12.86
CA PRO A 55 -17.27 -32.98 -11.69
C PRO A 55 -16.51 -33.65 -10.53
N GLU A 56 -15.51 -34.49 -10.84
CA GLU A 56 -14.65 -35.16 -9.85
C GLU A 56 -13.93 -34.18 -8.91
N TYR A 57 -13.70 -32.96 -9.38
CA TYR A 57 -13.03 -31.92 -8.62
C TYR A 57 -13.96 -31.24 -7.61
N GLU A 58 -15.21 -30.96 -8.00
CA GLU A 58 -16.20 -30.37 -7.09
C GLU A 58 -16.45 -31.30 -5.89
N GLU A 59 -16.60 -32.62 -6.14
CA GLU A 59 -16.74 -33.63 -5.08
C GLU A 59 -15.51 -33.68 -4.15
N ALA A 60 -14.30 -33.49 -4.70
CA ALA A 60 -13.09 -33.47 -3.91
C ALA A 60 -12.99 -32.24 -3.01
N VAL A 61 -13.37 -31.06 -3.50
CA VAL A 61 -13.43 -29.83 -2.70
C VAL A 61 -14.47 -29.98 -1.58
N GLU A 62 -15.65 -30.52 -1.86
CA GLU A 62 -16.68 -30.76 -0.82
C GLU A 62 -16.16 -31.66 0.31
N LYS A 63 -15.42 -32.72 -0.04
CA LYS A 63 -14.78 -33.61 0.94
C LYS A 63 -13.73 -32.86 1.78
N VAL A 64 -12.86 -32.08 1.15
CA VAL A 64 -11.85 -31.26 1.83
C VAL A 64 -12.51 -30.29 2.82
N LEU A 65 -13.58 -29.60 2.41
CA LEU A 65 -14.31 -28.70 3.29
C LEU A 65 -14.99 -29.42 4.45
N ALA A 66 -15.52 -30.63 4.24
CA ALA A 66 -16.07 -31.44 5.33
C ALA A 66 -15.01 -31.81 6.38
N GLU A 67 -13.79 -32.16 5.93
CA GLU A 67 -12.66 -32.44 6.82
C GLU A 67 -12.22 -31.19 7.61
N ILE A 68 -12.22 -30.00 6.99
CA ILE A 68 -11.95 -28.74 7.70
C ILE A 68 -12.99 -28.48 8.80
N LYS A 69 -14.27 -28.68 8.49
CA LYS A 69 -15.36 -28.51 9.48
C LYS A 69 -15.21 -29.47 10.67
N GLU A 70 -14.83 -30.71 10.41
CA GLU A 70 -14.55 -31.71 11.45
C GLU A 70 -13.38 -31.26 12.36
N ILE A 71 -12.31 -30.71 11.76
CA ILE A 71 -11.18 -30.17 12.53
C ILE A 71 -11.64 -29.00 13.41
N CYS A 72 -12.38 -28.03 12.86
CA CYS A 72 -12.94 -26.92 13.64
C CYS A 72 -13.73 -27.41 14.85
N GLN A 73 -14.62 -28.38 14.65
CA GLN A 73 -15.46 -28.96 15.70
C GLN A 73 -14.65 -29.69 16.77
N THR A 74 -13.67 -30.49 16.37
CA THR A 74 -12.88 -31.33 17.26
C THR A 74 -11.85 -30.53 18.07
N THR A 75 -11.32 -29.46 17.48
CA THR A 75 -10.27 -28.61 18.08
C THR A 75 -10.82 -27.32 18.66
N HIS A 76 -12.12 -27.04 18.49
CA HIS A 76 -12.78 -25.80 18.89
C HIS A 76 -12.06 -24.54 18.37
N THR A 77 -11.64 -24.57 17.10
CA THR A 77 -10.78 -23.54 16.49
C THR A 77 -11.47 -22.89 15.29
N TYR A 78 -11.30 -21.57 15.15
CA TYR A 78 -11.66 -20.89 13.90
C TYR A 78 -10.62 -21.20 12.82
N ILE A 79 -11.06 -21.53 11.61
CA ILE A 79 -10.14 -21.78 10.48
C ILE A 79 -10.53 -20.90 9.29
N ALA A 80 -9.62 -20.02 8.87
CA ALA A 80 -9.70 -19.33 7.59
C ALA A 80 -8.98 -20.17 6.52
N PHE A 81 -9.73 -20.69 5.57
CA PHE A 81 -9.27 -21.68 4.59
C PHE A 81 -9.39 -21.16 3.15
N GLY A 82 -8.29 -21.24 2.38
CA GLY A 82 -8.21 -20.76 1.00
C GLY A 82 -8.27 -21.89 -0.01
N TYR A 83 -9.19 -21.82 -0.97
CA TYR A 83 -9.41 -22.87 -1.98
C TYR A 83 -9.91 -22.29 -3.30
N ALA A 84 -9.80 -23.06 -4.37
CA ALA A 84 -10.45 -22.75 -5.64
C ALA A 84 -11.74 -23.59 -5.77
N ASP A 85 -12.85 -23.01 -6.20
CA ASP A 85 -14.05 -23.76 -6.56
C ASP A 85 -14.90 -22.97 -7.55
N LYS A 86 -15.63 -23.64 -8.44
CA LYS A 86 -16.64 -23.03 -9.34
C LYS A 86 -16.19 -21.76 -10.07
N ASN A 87 -14.95 -21.74 -10.55
CA ASN A 87 -14.33 -20.58 -11.20
C ASN A 87 -14.19 -19.35 -10.28
N GLU A 88 -13.97 -19.58 -8.99
CA GLU A 88 -13.70 -18.58 -7.98
C GLU A 88 -12.46 -18.97 -7.15
N ASN A 89 -11.76 -17.95 -6.67
CA ASN A 89 -10.69 -18.10 -5.70
C ASN A 89 -11.23 -17.62 -4.36
N LEU A 90 -11.43 -18.57 -3.45
CA LEU A 90 -12.26 -18.42 -2.27
C LEU A 90 -11.44 -18.46 -0.99
N ALA A 91 -11.87 -17.66 -0.02
CA ALA A 91 -11.46 -17.72 1.36
C ALA A 91 -12.71 -17.89 2.22
N SER A 92 -12.77 -18.92 3.05
CA SER A 92 -13.89 -19.17 3.95
C SER A 92 -13.44 -19.23 5.39
N LEU A 93 -14.17 -18.57 6.29
CA LEU A 93 -13.94 -18.60 7.72
C LEU A 93 -14.97 -19.53 8.36
N PHE A 94 -14.46 -20.61 8.97
CA PHE A 94 -15.26 -21.57 9.72
C PHE A 94 -15.14 -21.28 11.23
N ASN A 95 -16.25 -21.33 11.95
CA ASN A 95 -16.28 -21.18 13.41
C ASN A 95 -15.99 -22.53 14.11
N PRO A 96 -15.81 -22.55 15.45
CA PRO A 96 -15.59 -23.76 16.24
C PRO A 96 -16.73 -24.81 16.16
N GLN A 97 -17.89 -24.47 15.60
CA GLN A 97 -19.00 -25.40 15.36
C GLN A 97 -18.94 -26.01 13.94
N GLY A 98 -17.97 -25.62 13.12
CA GLY A 98 -17.84 -26.04 11.71
C GLY A 98 -18.79 -25.31 10.77
N GLU A 99 -19.41 -24.21 11.20
CA GLU A 99 -20.27 -23.37 10.36
C GLU A 99 -19.41 -22.36 9.61
N GLU A 100 -19.71 -22.15 8.33
CA GLU A 100 -19.08 -21.12 7.52
C GLU A 100 -19.74 -19.77 7.83
N ILE A 101 -19.03 -18.89 8.55
CA ILE A 101 -19.56 -17.60 9.00
C ILE A 101 -19.17 -16.43 8.08
N ALA A 102 -18.21 -16.65 7.18
CA ALA A 102 -17.89 -15.73 6.09
C ALA A 102 -17.28 -16.48 4.92
N ARG A 103 -17.57 -16.01 3.70
CA ARG A 103 -16.97 -16.48 2.46
C ARG A 103 -16.65 -15.28 1.58
N LYS A 104 -15.42 -15.23 1.07
CA LYS A 104 -14.94 -14.20 0.15
C LYS A 104 -14.49 -14.81 -1.16
N SER A 105 -14.87 -14.17 -2.25
CA SER A 105 -14.30 -14.39 -3.58
C SER A 105 -13.30 -13.27 -3.93
N LYS A 106 -12.11 -13.65 -4.42
CA LYS A 106 -11.00 -12.73 -4.69
C LYS A 106 -11.41 -11.60 -5.61
N SER A 107 -11.22 -10.36 -5.15
CA SER A 107 -11.80 -9.19 -5.81
C SER A 107 -10.87 -8.60 -6.87
N ASN A 108 -9.56 -8.59 -6.58
CA ASN A 108 -8.49 -8.12 -7.44
C ASN A 108 -7.72 -9.32 -8.03
N LEU A 109 -8.08 -9.71 -9.26
CA LEU A 109 -7.45 -10.82 -9.95
C LEU A 109 -6.04 -10.46 -10.43
N TRP A 110 -5.09 -11.34 -10.12
CA TRP A 110 -3.67 -11.17 -10.39
C TRP A 110 -3.22 -11.99 -11.60
N HIS A 111 -2.55 -11.32 -12.54
CA HIS A 111 -1.90 -11.98 -13.67
C HIS A 111 -2.83 -12.93 -14.45
N PHE A 112 -2.53 -14.22 -14.44
CA PHE A 112 -3.27 -15.28 -15.14
C PHE A 112 -4.58 -15.68 -14.46
N ASP A 113 -4.93 -15.12 -13.29
CA ASP A 113 -6.14 -15.46 -12.53
C ASP A 113 -7.40 -15.48 -13.41
N ARG A 114 -7.51 -14.54 -14.35
CA ARG A 114 -8.66 -14.41 -15.28
C ARG A 114 -8.86 -15.62 -16.19
N ARG A 115 -7.90 -16.53 -16.27
CA ARG A 115 -8.03 -17.80 -16.99
C ARG A 115 -9.00 -18.76 -16.29
N TRP A 116 -9.07 -18.70 -14.96
CA TRP A 116 -9.83 -19.66 -14.16
C TRP A 116 -10.86 -19.00 -13.25
N PHE A 117 -10.64 -17.74 -12.86
CA PHE A 117 -11.43 -17.09 -11.83
C PHE A 117 -12.22 -15.90 -12.38
N LYS A 118 -13.43 -15.75 -11.85
CA LYS A 118 -14.21 -14.52 -11.94
C LYS A 118 -13.93 -13.65 -10.73
N PRO A 119 -13.90 -12.31 -10.90
CA PRO A 119 -13.55 -11.43 -9.81
C PRO A 119 -14.76 -11.23 -8.88
N GLY A 120 -14.57 -11.44 -7.58
CA GLY A 120 -15.54 -11.10 -6.54
C GLY A 120 -15.75 -9.59 -6.37
N ALA A 121 -16.77 -9.22 -5.60
CA ALA A 121 -17.20 -7.83 -5.45
C ALA A 121 -17.24 -7.32 -3.99
N GLU A 122 -17.08 -8.20 -3.01
CA GLU A 122 -17.66 -7.98 -1.68
C GLU A 122 -16.62 -7.60 -0.62
N VAL A 123 -17.00 -6.63 0.22
CA VAL A 123 -16.40 -6.44 1.54
C VAL A 123 -16.96 -7.54 2.42
N VAL A 124 -16.08 -8.42 2.91
CA VAL A 124 -16.48 -9.59 3.69
C VAL A 124 -15.90 -9.49 5.09
N THR A 125 -16.78 -9.51 6.08
CA THR A 125 -16.46 -9.49 7.50
C THR A 125 -17.30 -10.49 8.25
N ALA A 126 -16.83 -10.96 9.39
CA ALA A 126 -17.60 -11.79 10.31
C ALA A 126 -17.39 -11.32 11.75
N ASP A 127 -18.44 -11.41 12.55
CA ASP A 127 -18.34 -11.25 14.00
C ASP A 127 -17.81 -12.56 14.61
N THR A 128 -16.85 -12.43 15.53
CA THR A 128 -16.28 -13.54 16.29
C THR A 128 -16.28 -13.18 17.77
N GLU A 129 -16.00 -14.15 18.65
CA GLU A 129 -15.82 -13.88 20.08
C GLU A 129 -14.62 -12.95 20.37
N PHE A 130 -13.70 -12.77 19.41
CA PHE A 130 -12.54 -11.89 19.50
C PHE A 130 -12.80 -10.50 18.88
N GLY A 131 -14.05 -10.20 18.54
CA GLY A 131 -14.46 -9.02 17.78
C GLY A 131 -14.57 -9.28 16.28
N LYS A 132 -14.90 -8.24 15.51
CA LYS A 132 -15.14 -8.38 14.07
C LYS A 132 -13.82 -8.56 13.31
N VAL A 133 -13.80 -9.52 12.38
CA VAL A 133 -12.66 -9.79 11.49
C VAL A 133 -13.04 -9.54 10.03
N GLY A 134 -12.06 -9.22 9.19
CA GLY A 134 -12.24 -9.01 7.75
C GLY A 134 -11.39 -9.96 6.91
N LEU A 135 -11.91 -10.38 5.75
CA LEU A 135 -11.18 -11.25 4.82
C LEU A 135 -10.66 -10.47 3.61
N ILE A 136 -9.39 -10.70 3.25
CA ILE A 136 -8.81 -10.32 1.96
C ILE A 136 -8.05 -11.50 1.36
N ILE A 137 -7.81 -11.47 0.04
CA ILE A 137 -7.07 -12.53 -0.65
C ILE A 137 -5.93 -11.92 -1.48
N CYS A 138 -4.69 -12.12 -1.04
CA CYS A 138 -3.46 -11.84 -1.76
C CYS A 138 -3.42 -10.44 -2.38
N ALA A 139 -3.63 -10.36 -3.70
CA ALA A 139 -3.55 -9.14 -4.47
C ALA A 139 -4.61 -8.10 -4.07
N ASP A 140 -5.66 -8.48 -3.32
CA ASP A 140 -6.57 -7.52 -2.70
C ASP A 140 -5.81 -6.51 -1.81
N ALA A 141 -4.75 -6.94 -1.11
CA ALA A 141 -3.93 -6.06 -0.27
C ALA A 141 -3.16 -4.99 -1.05
N ARG A 142 -3.00 -5.16 -2.38
CA ARG A 142 -2.37 -4.15 -3.24
C ARG A 142 -3.28 -2.97 -3.54
N LEU A 143 -4.60 -3.15 -3.43
CA LEU A 143 -5.56 -2.08 -3.64
C LEU A 143 -5.96 -1.49 -2.28
N PRO A 144 -5.51 -0.26 -1.96
CA PRO A 144 -5.90 0.40 -0.71
C PRO A 144 -7.42 0.49 -0.55
N GLU A 145 -8.16 0.67 -1.64
CA GLU A 145 -9.61 0.79 -1.61
C GLU A 145 -10.28 -0.45 -1.01
N LEU A 146 -9.77 -1.65 -1.30
CA LEU A 146 -10.33 -2.91 -0.79
C LEU A 146 -10.03 -3.06 0.70
N VAL A 147 -8.77 -2.85 1.10
CA VAL A 147 -8.34 -2.96 2.50
C VAL A 147 -9.03 -1.90 3.37
N ARG A 148 -9.08 -0.65 2.89
CA ARG A 148 -9.78 0.44 3.58
C ARG A 148 -11.27 0.15 3.72
N SER A 149 -11.92 -0.38 2.68
CA SER A 149 -13.36 -0.70 2.76
C SER A 149 -13.65 -1.79 3.80
N VAL A 150 -12.75 -2.77 3.97
CA VAL A 150 -12.85 -3.76 5.04
C VAL A 150 -12.60 -3.13 6.42
N ALA A 151 -11.60 -2.26 6.54
CA ALA A 151 -11.29 -1.57 7.79
C ALA A 151 -12.44 -0.68 8.31
N LEU A 152 -13.17 -0.02 7.40
CA LEU A 152 -14.31 0.85 7.74
C LEU A 152 -15.49 0.08 8.36
N GLU A 153 -15.56 -1.24 8.19
CA GLU A 153 -16.53 -2.09 8.89
C GLU A 153 -16.17 -2.32 10.37
N LYS A 154 -15.15 -1.61 10.88
CA LYS A 154 -14.66 -1.62 12.27
C LYS A 154 -14.09 -2.98 12.69
N VAL A 155 -13.45 -3.66 11.75
CA VAL A 155 -12.72 -4.91 12.02
C VAL A 155 -11.52 -4.64 12.93
N LYS A 156 -11.14 -5.63 13.73
CA LYS A 156 -9.95 -5.62 14.59
C LYS A 156 -8.76 -6.36 13.98
N LEU A 157 -9.06 -7.33 13.12
CA LEU A 157 -8.10 -8.17 12.42
C LEU A 157 -8.51 -8.30 10.95
N ILE A 158 -7.56 -8.09 10.05
CA ILE A 158 -7.65 -8.46 8.64
C ILE A 158 -6.88 -9.76 8.43
N ILE A 159 -7.56 -10.75 7.87
CA ILE A 159 -7.02 -12.07 7.52
C ILE A 159 -6.73 -12.07 6.02
N ASP A 160 -5.47 -12.22 5.65
CA ASP A 160 -4.99 -12.28 4.27
C ASP A 160 -4.53 -13.71 3.93
N LEU A 161 -5.29 -14.38 3.06
CA LEU A 161 -4.89 -15.67 2.51
C LEU A 161 -4.13 -15.36 1.21
N ALA A 162 -2.88 -15.82 1.11
CA ALA A 162 -1.99 -15.33 0.08
C ALA A 162 -1.20 -16.39 -0.71
N ASN A 163 -0.84 -15.98 -1.93
CA ASN A 163 0.18 -16.54 -2.82
C ASN A 163 1.07 -15.41 -3.34
N LEU A 164 1.98 -14.92 -2.51
CA LEU A 164 2.76 -13.72 -2.78
C LEU A 164 3.87 -14.01 -3.79
N THR A 165 3.59 -13.83 -5.08
CA THR A 165 4.59 -14.05 -6.14
C THR A 165 5.85 -13.22 -5.93
N ALA A 166 7.02 -13.85 -5.92
CA ALA A 166 8.29 -13.20 -5.59
C ALA A 166 9.36 -13.45 -6.65
N SER A 167 10.43 -12.66 -6.59
CA SER A 167 11.56 -12.78 -7.51
C SER A 167 12.89 -12.60 -6.78
N GLY A 168 13.89 -13.38 -7.18
CA GLY A 168 15.26 -13.27 -6.68
C GLY A 168 16.05 -14.55 -6.97
N PRO A 169 17.39 -14.47 -7.08
CA PRO A 169 18.22 -15.64 -7.32
C PRO A 169 18.47 -16.46 -6.04
N GLU A 170 18.24 -15.88 -4.86
CA GLU A 170 18.46 -16.49 -3.54
C GLU A 170 17.13 -16.60 -2.80
N LEU A 171 16.76 -17.80 -2.34
CA LEU A 171 15.48 -18.05 -1.66
C LEU A 171 15.27 -17.17 -0.42
N GLU A 172 16.33 -16.90 0.34
CA GLU A 172 16.29 -16.06 1.56
C GLU A 172 16.12 -14.55 1.26
N LYS A 173 16.36 -14.13 0.02
CA LYS A 173 16.33 -12.71 -0.40
C LYS A 173 15.31 -12.43 -1.50
N LEU A 174 14.30 -13.30 -1.62
CA LEU A 174 13.19 -13.07 -2.53
C LEU A 174 12.51 -11.74 -2.21
N SER A 175 12.29 -10.90 -3.24
CA SER A 175 11.58 -9.63 -3.07
C SER A 175 10.14 -9.76 -3.51
N ASN A 176 9.25 -9.16 -2.72
CA ASN A 176 7.85 -8.97 -3.05
C ASN A 176 7.36 -7.71 -2.33
N ALA A 177 6.77 -6.79 -3.09
CA ALA A 177 6.30 -5.51 -2.58
C ALA A 177 5.33 -5.61 -1.38
N GLN A 178 4.45 -6.61 -1.36
CA GLN A 178 3.45 -6.74 -0.31
C GLN A 178 4.09 -7.04 1.03
N ILE A 179 4.88 -8.10 1.12
CA ILE A 179 5.52 -8.49 2.37
C ILE A 179 6.69 -7.54 2.75
N ASP A 180 7.38 -6.97 1.76
CA ASP A 180 8.52 -6.08 2.00
C ASP A 180 8.11 -4.71 2.57
N TYR A 181 6.90 -4.21 2.26
CA TYR A 181 6.45 -2.91 2.77
C TYR A 181 4.93 -2.65 2.77
N MET A 182 4.13 -3.23 1.86
CA MET A 182 2.71 -2.86 1.78
C MET A 182 1.88 -3.40 2.94
N LEU A 183 2.06 -4.64 3.37
CA LEU A 183 1.23 -5.27 4.41
C LEU A 183 1.42 -4.60 5.78
N ALA A 184 2.66 -4.27 6.14
CA ALA A 184 2.97 -3.44 7.30
C ALA A 184 2.28 -2.07 7.21
N THR A 185 2.29 -1.45 6.02
CA THR A 185 1.60 -0.17 5.77
C THR A 185 0.08 -0.32 5.88
N ARG A 186 -0.50 -1.43 5.41
CA ARG A 186 -1.94 -1.71 5.52
C ARG A 186 -2.42 -1.82 6.95
N ALA A 187 -1.67 -2.53 7.79
CA ALA A 187 -1.98 -2.65 9.21
C ALA A 187 -1.93 -1.26 9.88
N ARG A 188 -0.85 -0.50 9.64
CA ARG A 188 -0.64 0.84 10.20
C ARG A 188 -1.68 1.86 9.77
N GLU A 189 -1.93 1.99 8.47
CA GLU A 189 -2.82 3.02 7.92
C GLU A 189 -4.30 2.79 8.27
N ASN A 190 -4.66 1.57 8.65
CA ASN A 190 -6.02 1.21 9.07
C ASN A 190 -6.13 1.00 10.59
N LYS A 191 -5.02 1.00 11.34
CA LYS A 191 -4.97 0.69 12.78
C LYS A 191 -5.64 -0.64 13.13
N VAL A 192 -5.30 -1.69 12.40
CA VAL A 192 -5.82 -3.05 12.63
C VAL A 192 -4.67 -4.04 12.65
N TRP A 193 -4.87 -5.16 13.32
CA TRP A 193 -4.00 -6.31 13.13
C TRP A 193 -4.15 -6.83 11.69
N LEU A 194 -3.07 -7.30 11.09
CA LEU A 194 -3.09 -7.97 9.80
C LEU A 194 -2.27 -9.26 9.89
N ALA A 195 -2.89 -10.39 9.56
CA ALA A 195 -2.21 -11.68 9.53
C ALA A 195 -2.28 -12.26 8.12
N VAL A 196 -1.12 -12.63 7.57
CA VAL A 196 -0.96 -13.19 6.23
C VAL A 196 -0.40 -14.60 6.28
N SER A 197 -1.00 -15.50 5.52
CA SER A 197 -0.58 -16.89 5.36
C SER A 197 -0.31 -17.14 3.88
N ASP A 198 0.95 -17.45 3.56
CA ASP A 198 1.47 -17.61 2.19
C ASP A 198 1.97 -19.04 1.96
N LYS A 199 2.00 -19.46 0.69
CA LYS A 199 2.77 -20.64 0.27
C LYS A 199 4.25 -20.26 0.08
N TRP A 200 5.15 -21.25 0.09
CA TRP A 200 6.54 -21.05 -0.31
C TRP A 200 6.95 -22.01 -1.45
N GLY A 201 8.12 -21.80 -2.05
CA GLY A 201 8.64 -22.65 -3.10
C GLY A 201 8.16 -22.23 -4.50
N VAL A 202 8.19 -23.17 -5.45
CA VAL A 202 7.85 -22.93 -6.85
C VAL A 202 6.71 -23.86 -7.26
N GLU A 203 5.60 -23.29 -7.70
CA GLU A 203 4.46 -24.06 -8.21
C GLU A 203 4.52 -24.20 -9.73
N ALA A 204 4.24 -25.41 -10.21
CA ALA A 204 4.17 -25.74 -11.63
C ALA A 204 5.38 -25.19 -12.43
N ASP A 205 6.57 -25.26 -11.83
CA ASP A 205 7.86 -24.77 -12.36
C ASP A 205 7.89 -23.28 -12.79
N THR A 206 6.88 -22.49 -12.47
CA THR A 206 6.65 -21.17 -13.08
C THR A 206 6.28 -20.07 -12.10
N VAL A 207 5.76 -20.40 -10.92
CA VAL A 207 5.30 -19.40 -9.95
C VAL A 207 6.08 -19.55 -8.65
N THR A 208 7.03 -18.64 -8.41
CA THR A 208 7.78 -18.58 -7.15
C THR A 208 7.03 -17.77 -6.11
N TYR A 209 6.86 -18.32 -4.91
CA TYR A 209 6.21 -17.63 -3.79
C TYR A 209 7.21 -17.09 -2.76
N ALA A 210 6.82 -16.05 -2.05
CA ALA A 210 7.65 -15.38 -1.07
C ALA A 210 7.82 -16.20 0.22
N GLY A 211 6.85 -17.07 0.54
CA GLY A 211 6.71 -17.60 1.89
C GLY A 211 6.51 -16.43 2.85
N ARG A 212 7.29 -16.41 3.94
CA ARG A 212 7.31 -15.30 4.90
C ARG A 212 5.92 -14.93 5.43
N SER A 213 5.06 -15.94 5.64
CA SER A 213 3.81 -15.79 6.41
C SER A 213 4.08 -14.99 7.68
N ALA A 214 3.23 -14.01 8.00
CA ALA A 214 3.56 -13.00 9.00
C ALA A 214 2.34 -12.41 9.69
N VAL A 215 2.57 -11.78 10.83
CA VAL A 215 1.56 -11.02 11.58
C VAL A 215 2.09 -9.61 11.84
N TYR A 216 1.25 -8.61 11.58
CA TYR A 216 1.57 -7.19 11.74
C TYR A 216 0.65 -6.55 12.77
N SER A 217 1.24 -5.79 13.69
CA SER A 217 0.50 -5.00 14.69
C SER A 217 -0.22 -3.79 14.06
N PRO A 218 -1.17 -3.15 14.77
CA PRO A 218 -1.81 -1.91 14.35
C PRO A 218 -0.86 -0.73 14.08
N GLU A 219 0.39 -0.78 14.56
CA GLU A 219 1.44 0.18 14.24
C GLU A 219 2.23 -0.17 12.96
N GLY A 220 1.93 -1.31 12.34
CA GLY A 220 2.65 -1.86 11.20
C GLY A 220 3.93 -2.62 11.57
N THR A 221 4.14 -2.96 12.84
CA THR A 221 5.30 -3.75 13.26
C THR A 221 5.08 -5.22 12.92
N CYS A 222 6.02 -5.85 12.21
CA CYS A 222 6.02 -7.29 12.01
C CYS A 222 6.38 -7.98 13.34
N VAL A 223 5.41 -8.63 13.98
CA VAL A 223 5.61 -9.25 15.30
C VAL A 223 6.09 -10.69 15.21
N ALA A 224 5.81 -11.38 14.10
CA ALA A 224 6.31 -12.70 13.80
C ALA A 224 6.30 -12.94 12.28
N GLN A 225 7.26 -13.70 11.78
CA GLN A 225 7.39 -14.02 10.36
C GLN A 225 8.09 -15.37 10.17
N ALA A 226 7.59 -16.17 9.22
CA ALA A 226 8.23 -17.40 8.78
C ALA A 226 9.47 -17.12 7.91
N PRO A 227 10.44 -18.06 7.85
CA PRO A 227 11.43 -18.06 6.77
C PRO A 227 10.78 -18.20 5.39
N SER A 228 11.49 -17.87 4.30
CA SER A 228 10.95 -17.90 2.94
C SER A 228 10.95 -19.28 2.26
N HIS A 229 11.54 -20.30 2.88
CA HIS A 229 11.96 -21.53 2.19
C HIS A 229 11.63 -22.85 2.92
N GLN A 230 10.65 -22.86 3.82
CA GLN A 230 10.25 -24.09 4.54
C GLN A 230 8.82 -24.02 5.08
N ASN A 231 8.21 -25.18 5.32
CA ASN A 231 6.94 -25.29 6.03
C ASN A 231 7.07 -24.75 7.46
N GLY A 232 5.99 -24.20 8.01
CA GLY A 232 6.00 -23.70 9.38
C GLY A 232 4.64 -23.23 9.87
N ILE A 233 4.55 -23.06 11.19
CA ILE A 233 3.40 -22.48 11.88
C ILE A 233 3.91 -21.22 12.58
N VAL A 234 3.41 -20.06 12.19
CA VAL A 234 3.75 -18.78 12.81
C VAL A 234 2.72 -18.47 13.88
N SER A 235 3.08 -18.70 15.15
CA SER A 235 2.20 -18.50 16.30
C SER A 235 2.41 -17.13 16.94
N VAL A 236 1.30 -16.43 17.24
CA VAL A 236 1.30 -15.12 17.91
C VAL A 236 0.17 -15.05 18.93
N GLU A 237 0.45 -14.50 20.10
CA GLU A 237 -0.59 -14.07 21.03
C GLU A 237 -0.98 -12.62 20.75
N ILE A 238 -2.21 -12.41 20.28
CA ILE A 238 -2.79 -11.09 20.06
C ILE A 238 -3.47 -10.64 21.38
N PRO A 239 -3.14 -9.43 21.88
CA PRO A 239 -3.75 -8.86 23.08
C PRO A 239 -5.27 -8.70 22.94
N THR A 240 -5.99 -9.09 23.99
CA THR A 240 -7.44 -8.95 24.09
C THR A 240 -7.82 -8.16 25.35
N ASP A 241 -8.96 -7.50 25.34
CA ASP A 241 -9.50 -6.81 26.51
C ASP A 241 -10.17 -7.78 27.50
N ALA A 242 -10.83 -7.22 28.52
CA ALA A 242 -11.53 -7.99 29.55
C ALA A 242 -12.75 -8.76 29.02
N GLN A 243 -13.27 -8.38 27.84
CA GLN A 243 -14.38 -9.04 27.15
C GLN A 243 -13.87 -10.13 26.17
N GLY A 244 -12.55 -10.20 25.95
CA GLY A 244 -11.94 -11.13 25.00
C GLY A 244 -11.78 -10.55 23.59
N GLU A 245 -12.15 -9.29 23.36
CA GLU A 245 -12.02 -8.66 22.04
C GLU A 245 -10.58 -8.20 21.77
N ILE A 246 -10.14 -8.33 20.52
CA ILE A 246 -8.82 -7.89 20.07
C ILE A 246 -8.63 -6.39 20.32
N GLN A 247 -7.49 -6.05 20.94
CA GLN A 247 -7.08 -4.67 21.14
C GLN A 247 -6.24 -4.17 19.97
N CYS A 248 -6.68 -3.07 19.37
CA CYS A 248 -5.94 -2.36 18.31
C CYS A 248 -5.23 -1.13 18.87
N ALA A 249 -4.50 -1.28 19.98
CA ALA A 249 -3.74 -0.17 20.54
C ALA A 249 -2.68 0.31 19.52
N ALA A 250 -2.55 1.62 19.36
CA ALA A 250 -1.52 2.25 18.55
C ALA A 250 -1.16 3.62 19.12
N HIS A 251 0.13 3.90 19.30
CA HIS A 251 0.61 5.20 19.80
C HIS A 251 0.39 6.35 18.81
N GLU A 252 0.44 6.07 17.52
CA GLU A 252 0.29 7.07 16.47
C GLU A 252 -1.20 7.33 16.21
N GLU A 253 -1.62 8.59 16.21
CA GLU A 253 -2.97 8.95 15.76
C GLU A 253 -3.04 9.02 14.24
N LEU A 254 -4.15 8.57 13.65
CA LEU A 254 -4.38 8.76 12.22
C LEU A 254 -5.07 10.12 12.03
N PRO A 255 -4.72 10.87 10.98
CA PRO A 255 -5.47 12.06 10.64
C PRO A 255 -6.91 11.68 10.26
N PRO A 256 -7.88 12.59 10.45
CA PRO A 256 -9.25 12.33 10.04
C PRO A 256 -9.33 12.19 8.51
N ARG A 257 -10.20 11.28 8.05
CA ARG A 257 -10.53 11.15 6.63
C ARG A 257 -11.30 12.40 6.17
N CYS A 258 -11.25 12.68 4.87
CA CYS A 258 -12.07 13.73 4.24
C CYS A 258 -12.88 13.15 3.06
N PRO A 259 -13.91 12.31 3.31
CA PRO A 259 -14.63 11.58 2.26
C PRO A 259 -15.20 12.46 1.14
N ASP A 260 -15.64 13.67 1.46
CA ASP A 260 -16.17 14.65 0.50
C ASP A 260 -15.14 15.06 -0.58
N LEU A 261 -13.85 14.92 -0.28
CA LEU A 261 -12.74 15.20 -1.21
C LEU A 261 -12.35 14.01 -2.09
N TYR A 262 -12.90 12.83 -1.82
CA TYR A 262 -12.51 11.59 -2.48
C TYR A 262 -13.45 11.19 -3.61
N GLY A 263 -14.37 12.07 -4.05
CA GLY A 263 -15.37 11.77 -5.09
C GLY A 263 -14.79 11.25 -6.42
N ILE A 264 -13.51 11.55 -6.73
CA ILE A 264 -12.85 10.99 -7.92
C ILE A 264 -12.68 9.45 -7.84
N LEU A 265 -12.66 8.87 -6.64
CA LEU A 265 -12.58 7.41 -6.45
C LEU A 265 -13.76 6.69 -7.07
N THR A 266 -14.98 7.24 -7.01
CA THR A 266 -16.18 6.63 -7.59
C THR A 266 -16.45 7.09 -9.02
N THR A 267 -15.61 7.95 -9.58
CA THR A 267 -15.74 8.39 -10.97
C THR A 267 -15.48 7.23 -11.93
N GLU A 268 -16.38 7.08 -12.90
CA GLU A 268 -16.28 6.13 -14.00
C GLU A 268 -14.91 6.22 -14.67
N THR A 269 -14.26 5.08 -14.88
CA THR A 269 -12.87 5.02 -15.34
C THR A 269 -12.63 5.83 -16.63
N ALA A 270 -13.53 5.74 -17.62
CA ALA A 270 -13.39 6.47 -18.89
C ALA A 270 -13.49 8.01 -18.76
N LYS A 271 -14.04 8.51 -17.64
CA LYS A 271 -14.21 9.95 -17.36
C LYS A 271 -13.05 10.54 -16.55
N LEU A 272 -12.11 9.70 -16.10
CA LEU A 272 -10.97 10.18 -15.32
C LEU A 272 -9.99 10.99 -16.18
N PRO A 273 -9.37 12.03 -15.62
CA PRO A 273 -8.22 12.68 -16.24
C PRO A 273 -7.11 11.68 -16.59
N MET A 274 -6.77 10.77 -15.67
CA MET A 274 -5.76 9.72 -15.91
C MET A 274 -6.07 8.86 -17.14
N TYR A 275 -7.35 8.59 -17.45
CA TYR A 275 -7.71 7.78 -18.61
C TYR A 275 -7.24 8.43 -19.92
N ARG A 276 -7.40 9.75 -20.05
CA ARG A 276 -6.91 10.49 -21.23
C ARG A 276 -5.38 10.41 -21.32
N TYR A 277 -4.72 10.57 -20.18
CA TYR A 277 -3.26 10.62 -20.09
C TYR A 277 -2.58 9.27 -20.36
N LEU A 278 -3.26 8.16 -20.11
CA LEU A 278 -2.76 6.82 -20.48
C LEU A 278 -2.61 6.64 -22.00
N THR A 279 -3.31 7.44 -22.79
CA THR A 279 -3.33 7.35 -24.27
C THR A 279 -2.53 8.44 -24.96
N GLU A 280 -1.93 9.36 -24.18
CA GLU A 280 -1.16 10.48 -24.71
C GLU A 280 0.21 10.01 -25.19
N PRO A 281 0.63 10.36 -26.43
CA PRO A 281 2.00 10.11 -26.89
C PRO A 281 3.01 10.86 -26.02
N VAL A 282 4.13 10.21 -25.73
CA VAL A 282 5.18 10.80 -24.89
C VAL A 282 6.54 10.74 -25.59
N ILE A 283 7.35 11.77 -25.34
CA ILE A 283 8.78 11.77 -25.65
C ILE A 283 9.50 11.47 -24.33
N PRO A 284 10.19 10.32 -24.19
CA PRO A 284 10.79 9.94 -22.92
C PRO A 284 11.78 10.96 -22.36
N GLU A 285 12.58 11.60 -23.21
CA GLU A 285 13.53 12.64 -22.81
C GLU A 285 12.83 13.83 -22.13
N ASP A 286 11.73 14.32 -22.72
CA ASP A 286 10.96 15.45 -22.21
C ASP A 286 10.26 15.14 -20.87
N LEU A 287 9.97 13.85 -20.62
CA LEU A 287 9.35 13.34 -19.38
C LEU A 287 10.36 12.71 -18.41
N THR A 288 11.64 13.05 -18.52
CA THR A 288 12.67 12.57 -17.58
C THR A 288 13.37 13.74 -16.88
N PRO A 289 12.66 14.53 -16.06
CA PRO A 289 13.29 15.62 -15.32
C PRO A 289 14.36 15.13 -14.35
N PHE A 290 15.44 15.89 -14.22
CA PHE A 290 16.36 15.78 -13.09
C PHE A 290 15.75 16.53 -11.89
N VAL A 291 15.41 15.77 -10.84
CA VAL A 291 14.74 16.28 -9.63
C VAL A 291 15.71 16.23 -8.46
N THR A 292 15.80 17.34 -7.73
CA THR A 292 16.59 17.41 -6.49
C THR A 292 15.69 17.52 -5.26
N VAL A 293 16.06 16.80 -4.21
CA VAL A 293 15.46 16.88 -2.87
C VAL A 293 16.53 17.26 -1.87
N SER A 294 16.14 18.04 -0.87
CA SER A 294 17.02 18.44 0.23
C SER A 294 16.38 18.08 1.57
N SER A 295 17.17 17.63 2.52
CA SER A 295 16.75 17.48 3.92
C SER A 295 17.32 18.60 4.78
N SER A 296 16.59 18.98 5.84
CA SER A 296 17.11 19.85 6.88
C SER A 296 16.75 19.35 8.27
N LEU A 297 17.73 19.29 9.17
CA LEU A 297 17.54 18.85 10.56
C LEU A 297 17.25 19.98 11.55
N THR A 298 17.46 21.24 11.15
CA THR A 298 17.31 22.40 12.05
C THR A 298 16.41 23.47 11.43
N ASP A 299 15.73 24.20 12.31
CA ASP A 299 14.73 25.22 11.99
C ASP A 299 15.27 26.50 11.35
N GLY A 300 16.55 26.83 11.56
CA GLY A 300 17.00 28.17 11.24
C GLY A 300 18.50 28.35 11.33
N GLY A 301 19.06 28.73 10.19
CA GLY A 301 20.44 29.15 10.06
C GLY A 301 20.67 29.69 8.66
N LEU A 302 20.17 30.91 8.44
CA LEU A 302 20.36 31.79 7.29
C LEU A 302 19.36 31.59 6.13
N LYS A 303 18.40 32.52 5.98
CA LYS A 303 17.80 32.84 4.67
C LYS A 303 18.91 32.95 3.61
N ASP A 304 20.08 33.47 3.97
CA ASP A 304 21.27 33.53 3.12
C ASP A 304 21.88 32.16 2.78
N ALA A 305 21.89 31.18 3.70
CA ALA A 305 22.35 29.82 3.41
C ALA A 305 21.36 29.07 2.54
N ARG A 306 20.05 29.31 2.69
CA ARG A 306 19.02 28.72 1.82
C ARG A 306 19.17 29.20 0.38
N MET A 307 19.34 30.52 0.18
CA MET A 307 19.60 31.06 -1.16
C MET A 307 20.93 30.56 -1.73
N THR A 308 21.99 30.49 -0.90
CA THR A 308 23.28 29.92 -1.32
C THR A 308 23.15 28.44 -1.69
N HIS A 309 22.35 27.68 -0.96
CA HIS A 309 22.05 26.28 -1.23
C HIS A 309 21.30 26.12 -2.56
N VAL A 310 20.26 26.92 -2.80
CA VAL A 310 19.54 26.92 -4.09
C VAL A 310 20.48 27.25 -5.25
N LYS A 311 21.34 28.26 -5.12
CA LYS A 311 22.35 28.57 -6.15
C LYS A 311 23.25 27.38 -6.46
N ARG A 312 23.73 26.66 -5.42
CA ARG A 312 24.51 25.43 -5.61
C ARG A 312 23.72 24.30 -6.27
N LEU A 313 22.43 24.18 -5.99
CA LEU A 313 21.57 23.19 -6.65
C LEU A 313 21.37 23.53 -8.12
N LEU A 314 21.26 24.81 -8.48
CA LEU A 314 21.11 25.24 -9.87
C LEU A 314 22.34 24.90 -10.73
N GLU A 315 23.54 24.81 -10.14
CA GLU A 315 24.75 24.30 -10.81
C GLU A 315 24.64 22.81 -11.21
N LEU A 316 23.69 22.06 -10.64
CA LEU A 316 23.38 20.68 -11.03
C LEU A 316 22.37 20.61 -12.18
N GLU A 317 21.96 21.77 -12.72
CA GLU A 317 20.99 21.91 -13.81
C GLU A 317 19.66 21.15 -13.60
N PRO A 318 19.03 21.19 -12.41
CA PRO A 318 17.79 20.47 -12.16
C PRO A 318 16.62 21.10 -12.91
N ASN A 319 15.67 20.28 -13.33
CA ASN A 319 14.36 20.75 -13.79
C ASN A 319 13.45 21.09 -12.60
N LEU A 320 13.57 20.34 -11.49
CA LEU A 320 12.78 20.56 -10.27
C LEU A 320 13.67 20.55 -9.02
N ILE A 321 13.55 21.60 -8.21
CA ILE A 321 14.15 21.66 -6.87
C ILE A 321 13.02 21.58 -5.83
N VAL A 322 13.09 20.65 -4.89
CA VAL A 322 12.12 20.56 -3.79
C VAL A 322 12.84 20.79 -2.47
N LEU A 323 12.52 21.92 -1.82
CA LEU A 323 13.18 22.35 -0.59
C LEU A 323 12.47 21.81 0.66
N PRO A 324 13.20 21.64 1.78
CA PRO A 324 12.59 21.33 3.07
C PRO A 324 11.70 22.47 3.52
N THR A 325 10.66 22.11 4.27
CA THR A 325 9.76 23.07 4.89
C THR A 325 10.52 24.00 5.85
N ALA A 326 10.30 25.31 5.71
CA ALA A 326 10.83 26.36 6.58
C ALA A 326 9.79 26.78 7.63
N ARG A 327 10.23 27.35 8.75
CA ARG A 327 9.33 27.98 9.72
C ARG A 327 9.06 29.44 9.36
N GLY A 328 7.80 29.83 9.49
CA GLY A 328 7.32 31.17 9.16
C GLY A 328 7.18 31.38 7.67
N GLU A 329 6.44 32.42 7.29
CA GLU A 329 6.13 32.68 5.88
C GLU A 329 7.39 32.93 5.04
N GLU A 330 7.50 32.19 3.94
CA GLU A 330 8.65 32.29 3.05
C GLU A 330 8.33 33.15 1.82
N GLU A 331 9.20 34.13 1.52
CA GLU A 331 9.06 35.00 0.36
C GLU A 331 9.44 34.28 -0.94
N VAL A 332 8.58 34.40 -1.95
CA VAL A 332 8.75 33.68 -3.23
C VAL A 332 9.65 34.43 -4.22
N ALA A 333 9.59 35.76 -4.24
CA ALA A 333 10.25 36.59 -5.24
C ALA A 333 11.77 36.34 -5.40
N PRO A 334 12.55 36.10 -4.32
CA PRO A 334 13.98 35.80 -4.46
C PRO A 334 14.28 34.54 -5.26
N TYR A 335 13.40 33.54 -5.23
CA TYR A 335 13.58 32.30 -5.97
C TYR A 335 13.24 32.46 -7.45
N GLN A 336 12.18 33.21 -7.77
CA GLN A 336 11.74 33.45 -9.15
C GLN A 336 12.86 34.05 -10.01
N GLY A 337 13.60 35.00 -9.46
CA GLY A 337 14.70 35.67 -10.16
C GLY A 337 15.92 34.80 -10.46
N LEU A 338 16.00 33.56 -9.94
CA LEU A 338 17.12 32.65 -10.16
C LEU A 338 16.83 31.56 -11.21
N LEU A 339 15.57 31.33 -11.58
CA LEU A 339 15.17 30.18 -12.39
C LEU A 339 15.24 30.50 -13.88
N ALA A 340 15.70 29.52 -14.67
CA ALA A 340 15.48 29.51 -16.12
C ALA A 340 14.02 29.09 -16.46
N ASP A 341 13.63 29.23 -17.73
CA ASP A 341 12.26 28.94 -18.21
C ASP A 341 11.79 27.50 -17.97
N ASN A 342 12.73 26.55 -17.92
CA ASN A 342 12.49 25.12 -17.73
C ASN A 342 12.81 24.62 -16.31
N GLN A 343 13.05 25.54 -15.38
CA GLN A 343 13.37 25.23 -13.99
C GLN A 343 12.25 25.64 -13.06
N PHE A 344 11.94 24.75 -12.13
CA PHE A 344 10.89 24.91 -11.15
C PHE A 344 11.43 24.67 -9.75
N ILE A 345 10.88 25.37 -8.77
CA ILE A 345 11.21 25.16 -7.36
C ILE A 345 9.94 25.06 -6.53
N VAL A 346 9.97 24.18 -5.54
CA VAL A 346 8.91 24.01 -4.56
C VAL A 346 9.42 24.46 -3.22
N VAL A 347 8.73 25.45 -2.68
CA VAL A 347 9.01 26.07 -1.40
C VAL A 347 7.83 25.80 -0.49
N THR A 348 8.12 25.31 0.71
CA THR A 348 7.11 25.01 1.73
C THR A 348 7.44 25.77 2.99
N ASP A 349 6.43 26.39 3.60
CA ASP A 349 6.51 26.98 4.92
C ASP A 349 5.48 26.39 5.88
N SER A 350 5.77 26.50 7.18
CA SER A 350 4.85 26.19 8.26
C SER A 350 4.71 27.35 9.22
N THR A 351 3.47 27.81 9.42
CA THR A 351 3.10 28.92 10.32
C THR A 351 1.81 28.58 11.03
N ASP A 352 1.77 28.67 12.36
CA ASP A 352 0.58 28.47 13.19
C ASP A 352 -0.21 27.18 12.88
N GLY A 353 0.49 26.05 12.72
CA GLY A 353 -0.13 24.74 12.43
C GLY A 353 -0.58 24.55 10.98
N GLN A 354 -0.42 25.57 10.13
CA GLN A 354 -0.65 25.47 8.69
C GLN A 354 0.66 25.15 7.97
N THR A 355 0.58 24.25 6.99
CA THR A 355 1.69 23.95 6.07
C THR A 355 1.29 24.36 4.66
N LYS A 356 2.11 25.15 3.98
CA LYS A 356 1.83 25.72 2.67
C LYS A 356 2.97 25.47 1.69
N SER A 357 2.72 24.63 0.68
CA SER A 357 3.62 24.39 -0.44
C SER A 357 3.26 25.29 -1.63
N ARG A 358 4.27 25.83 -2.31
CA ARG A 358 4.12 26.65 -3.52
C ARG A 358 5.10 26.18 -4.58
N LEU A 359 4.57 25.87 -5.76
CA LEU A 359 5.35 25.55 -6.95
C LEU A 359 5.58 26.82 -7.76
N ILE A 360 6.84 27.11 -8.05
CA ILE A 360 7.31 28.39 -8.55
C ILE A 360 8.10 28.18 -9.84
N SER A 361 7.88 29.07 -10.81
CA SER A 361 8.69 29.23 -12.02
C SER A 361 9.29 30.63 -12.05
N ASN A 362 10.12 30.91 -13.06
CA ASN A 362 10.62 32.26 -13.33
C ASN A 362 9.51 33.29 -13.66
N LYS A 363 8.29 32.84 -13.99
CA LYS A 363 7.14 33.68 -14.34
C LYS A 363 6.17 33.92 -13.19
N GLY A 364 6.31 33.21 -12.08
CA GLY A 364 5.34 33.29 -10.98
C GLY A 364 5.13 31.99 -10.21
N VAL A 365 4.23 32.07 -9.23
CA VAL A 365 3.65 30.88 -8.57
C VAL A 365 2.68 30.21 -9.54
N LEU A 366 2.83 28.90 -9.73
CA LEU A 366 2.04 28.10 -10.66
C LEU A 366 0.93 27.29 -9.99
N ALA A 367 1.13 26.94 -8.71
CA ALA A 367 0.18 26.22 -7.87
C ALA A 367 0.55 26.40 -6.39
N GLY A 368 -0.44 26.28 -5.52
CA GLY A 368 -0.26 26.23 -4.07
C GLY A 368 -1.06 25.08 -3.46
N TYR A 369 -0.54 24.50 -2.38
CA TYR A 369 -1.26 23.52 -1.57
C TYR A 369 -1.12 23.87 -0.09
N ARG A 370 -2.22 23.83 0.66
CA ARG A 370 -2.28 24.19 2.07
C ARG A 370 -3.09 23.17 2.87
N THR A 371 -2.55 22.79 4.02
CA THR A 371 -3.21 21.99 5.04
C THR A 371 -3.13 22.65 6.41
N THR A 372 -4.05 22.26 7.30
CA THR A 372 -3.97 22.52 8.75
C THR A 372 -3.99 21.17 9.43
N ASP A 373 -3.00 20.86 10.27
CA ASP A 373 -2.90 19.57 10.97
C ASP A 373 -3.07 18.34 10.05
N SER A 374 -2.45 18.38 8.86
CA SER A 374 -2.58 17.33 7.82
C SER A 374 -4.00 17.12 7.27
N VAL A 375 -4.88 18.11 7.42
CA VAL A 375 -6.22 18.10 6.83
C VAL A 375 -6.27 19.07 5.65
N PRO A 376 -6.65 18.60 4.44
CA PRO A 376 -6.86 19.47 3.29
C PRO A 376 -7.83 20.60 3.60
N GLN A 377 -7.52 21.82 3.15
CA GLN A 377 -8.38 22.98 3.36
C GLN A 377 -9.18 23.29 2.10
N GLN A 378 -10.50 23.25 2.16
CA GLN A 378 -11.35 23.87 1.14
C GLN A 378 -11.48 25.36 1.43
N ASP A 379 -10.84 26.18 0.63
CA ASP A 379 -11.01 27.63 0.68
C ASP A 379 -11.66 28.09 -0.62
N VAL A 380 -12.94 28.45 -0.55
CA VAL A 380 -13.72 28.93 -1.70
C VAL A 380 -13.12 30.23 -2.26
N ALA A 381 -12.41 31.00 -1.44
CA ALA A 381 -11.71 32.22 -1.87
C ALA A 381 -10.32 31.95 -2.46
N ASN A 382 -9.75 30.76 -2.22
CA ASN A 382 -8.49 30.31 -2.82
C ASN A 382 -8.71 29.08 -3.71
N PRO A 383 -9.14 29.28 -4.98
CA PRO A 383 -9.43 28.18 -5.90
C PRO A 383 -8.21 27.32 -6.23
N GLU A 384 -6.99 27.78 -5.94
CA GLU A 384 -5.76 26.99 -6.19
C GLU A 384 -5.57 25.84 -5.19
N ASN A 385 -6.24 25.86 -4.03
CA ASN A 385 -6.11 24.83 -2.99
C ASN A 385 -7.23 23.76 -3.01
N GLN A 386 -7.86 23.53 -4.16
CA GLN A 386 -8.93 22.53 -4.27
C GLN A 386 -8.33 21.13 -4.44
N PHE A 387 -8.16 20.41 -3.33
CA PHE A 387 -7.70 19.03 -3.33
C PHE A 387 -8.61 18.13 -4.18
N PRO A 388 -8.07 17.19 -4.98
CA PRO A 388 -6.64 16.95 -5.22
C PRO A 388 -6.01 17.99 -6.17
N VAL A 389 -4.92 18.62 -5.73
CA VAL A 389 -4.16 19.61 -6.51
C VAL A 389 -3.12 18.88 -7.36
N VAL A 390 -3.30 18.88 -8.68
CA VAL A 390 -2.33 18.40 -9.67
C VAL A 390 -2.04 19.51 -10.67
N LYS A 391 -0.75 19.81 -10.87
CA LYS A 391 -0.31 20.83 -11.81
C LYS A 391 0.44 20.23 -13.00
N ASP A 392 0.04 20.62 -14.20
CA ASP A 392 0.76 20.34 -15.44
C ASP A 392 1.99 21.24 -15.57
N LEU A 393 3.14 20.62 -15.84
CA LEU A 393 4.40 21.25 -16.20
C LEU A 393 4.90 20.64 -17.52
N PRO A 394 5.80 21.31 -18.26
CA PRO A 394 6.39 20.75 -19.47
C PRO A 394 7.03 19.37 -19.24
N MET A 395 7.58 19.15 -18.06
CA MET A 395 8.24 17.90 -17.66
C MET A 395 7.30 16.83 -17.07
N GLY A 396 5.99 17.10 -16.93
CA GLY A 396 4.99 16.18 -16.39
C GLY A 396 4.08 16.77 -15.30
N ARG A 397 3.32 15.91 -14.63
CA ARG A 397 2.26 16.30 -13.68
C ARG A 397 2.64 16.06 -12.23
N ILE A 398 2.52 17.10 -11.40
CA ILE A 398 2.95 17.07 -9.99
C ILE A 398 1.76 17.28 -9.05
N GLY A 399 1.62 16.38 -8.07
CA GLY A 399 0.69 16.51 -6.94
C GLY A 399 1.39 16.83 -5.62
N PHE A 400 0.62 17.18 -4.58
CA PHE A 400 1.14 17.58 -3.26
C PHE A 400 0.45 16.80 -2.13
N LEU A 401 1.22 16.43 -1.12
CA LEU A 401 0.77 15.92 0.17
C LEU A 401 1.66 16.48 1.29
N HIS A 402 1.09 16.67 2.48
CA HIS A 402 1.83 17.07 3.67
C HIS A 402 1.64 16.03 4.79
N GLU A 403 2.73 15.78 5.51
CA GLU A 403 2.75 15.09 6.80
C GLU A 403 1.93 13.81 6.81
N GLN A 404 0.89 13.76 7.64
CA GLN A 404 0.12 12.55 7.91
C GLN A 404 -0.90 12.25 6.82
N GLU A 405 -1.16 13.15 5.85
CA GLU A 405 -2.03 12.83 4.71
C GLU A 405 -1.56 11.60 3.95
N MET A 406 -0.25 11.33 3.99
CA MET A 406 0.33 10.13 3.40
C MET A 406 -0.17 8.84 4.05
N LEU A 407 -0.64 8.87 5.30
CA LEU A 407 -1.31 7.74 5.97
C LEU A 407 -2.74 7.51 5.45
N LEU A 408 -3.33 8.47 4.72
CA LEU A 408 -4.62 8.33 4.07
C LEU A 408 -4.40 7.83 2.64
N PRO A 409 -4.58 6.52 2.35
CA PRO A 409 -4.34 6.00 1.01
C PRO A 409 -5.24 6.65 -0.05
N GLU A 410 -6.44 7.10 0.32
CA GLU A 410 -7.35 7.84 -0.55
C GLU A 410 -6.71 9.09 -1.14
N ALA A 411 -5.86 9.79 -0.37
CA ALA A 411 -5.26 11.04 -0.80
C ALA A 411 -4.32 10.84 -1.99
N ALA A 412 -3.37 9.91 -1.86
CA ALA A 412 -2.45 9.56 -2.96
C ALA A 412 -3.19 8.93 -4.16
N ARG A 413 -4.22 8.13 -3.89
CA ARG A 413 -5.06 7.54 -4.94
C ARG A 413 -5.79 8.61 -5.74
N CYS A 414 -6.36 9.62 -5.09
CA CYS A 414 -7.03 10.74 -5.76
C CYS A 414 -6.06 11.52 -6.67
N LEU A 415 -4.84 11.79 -6.21
CA LEU A 415 -3.81 12.46 -7.02
C LEU A 415 -3.42 11.63 -8.26
N MET A 416 -3.27 10.32 -8.10
CA MET A 416 -3.01 9.42 -9.24
C MET A 416 -4.15 9.43 -10.25
N LEU A 417 -5.42 9.32 -9.81
CA LEU A 417 -6.58 9.35 -10.72
C LEU A 417 -6.77 10.71 -11.40
N LYS A 418 -6.30 11.78 -10.75
CA LYS A 418 -6.23 13.13 -11.33
C LYS A 418 -5.09 13.28 -12.35
N GLY A 419 -4.17 12.31 -12.40
CA GLY A 419 -3.12 12.21 -13.43
C GLY A 419 -1.72 12.55 -12.97
N ALA A 420 -1.45 12.61 -11.65
CA ALA A 420 -0.10 12.90 -11.17
C ALA A 420 0.91 11.83 -11.65
N ASP A 421 2.03 12.29 -12.22
CA ASP A 421 3.20 11.47 -12.53
C ASP A 421 4.08 11.32 -11.27
N ALA A 422 4.16 12.39 -10.46
CA ALA A 422 4.82 12.40 -9.15
C ALA A 422 3.99 13.12 -8.09
N VAL A 423 4.17 12.74 -6.83
CA VAL A 423 3.62 13.42 -5.67
C VAL A 423 4.75 13.90 -4.77
N LEU A 424 4.74 15.19 -4.46
CA LEU A 424 5.65 15.80 -3.49
C LEU A 424 5.06 15.60 -2.10
N TRP A 425 5.86 15.03 -1.21
CA TRP A 425 5.45 14.78 0.16
C TRP A 425 6.42 15.44 1.14
N GLN A 426 5.97 16.50 1.81
CA GLN A 426 6.71 17.12 2.92
C GLN A 426 6.41 16.32 4.19
N HIS A 427 7.43 15.86 4.92
CA HIS A 427 7.23 15.03 6.11
C HIS A 427 8.22 15.31 7.26
N GLY A 428 7.76 15.07 8.49
CA GLY A 428 8.56 15.04 9.72
C GLY A 428 8.86 13.63 10.26
N MET A 429 8.46 12.57 9.53
CA MET A 429 8.58 11.18 9.99
C MET A 429 10.03 10.64 10.01
N SER A 430 10.31 9.72 10.93
CA SER A 430 11.53 8.88 10.90
C SER A 430 11.62 8.07 9.61
N LEU A 431 12.84 7.70 9.20
CA LEU A 431 13.03 6.90 7.99
C LEU A 431 12.28 5.56 8.05
N ALA A 432 12.32 4.90 9.22
CA ALA A 432 11.64 3.61 9.44
C ALA A 432 10.12 3.70 9.23
N LYS A 433 9.51 4.85 9.51
CA LYS A 433 8.08 5.12 9.28
C LYS A 433 7.80 5.63 7.88
N ALA A 434 8.67 6.47 7.33
CA ALA A 434 8.44 7.16 6.06
C ALA A 434 8.64 6.23 4.85
N VAL A 435 9.68 5.39 4.88
CA VAL A 435 10.07 4.57 3.72
C VAL A 435 9.01 3.54 3.36
N PRO A 436 8.50 2.68 4.26
CA PRO A 436 7.47 1.71 3.89
C PRO A 436 6.21 2.36 3.33
N LEU A 437 5.83 3.51 3.91
CA LEU A 437 4.68 4.29 3.48
C LEU A 437 4.87 4.86 2.07
N ALA A 438 5.99 5.54 1.81
CA ALA A 438 6.31 6.09 0.50
C ALA A 438 6.45 5.01 -0.58
N ARG A 439 7.09 3.88 -0.27
CA ARG A 439 7.20 2.72 -1.17
C ARG A 439 5.84 2.14 -1.51
N THR A 440 4.97 1.99 -0.51
CA THR A 440 3.58 1.54 -0.71
C THR A 440 2.84 2.47 -1.66
N ARG A 441 2.85 3.78 -1.36
CA ARG A 441 2.13 4.80 -2.13
C ARG A 441 2.65 4.91 -3.57
N ALA A 442 3.96 4.81 -3.77
CA ALA A 442 4.58 4.81 -5.10
C ALA A 442 4.13 3.58 -5.91
N ALA A 443 4.29 2.38 -5.35
CA ALA A 443 4.05 1.12 -6.05
C ALA A 443 2.57 0.84 -6.30
N GLU A 444 1.68 1.14 -5.34
CA GLU A 444 0.24 0.89 -5.46
C GLU A 444 -0.46 1.86 -6.43
N ASN A 445 0.13 3.03 -6.68
CA ASN A 445 -0.38 4.04 -7.59
C ASN A 445 0.43 4.11 -8.90
N ARG A 446 1.58 3.42 -8.99
CA ARG A 446 2.55 3.55 -10.07
C ARG A 446 2.89 5.02 -10.34
N ILE A 447 3.34 5.73 -9.32
CA ILE A 447 3.75 7.15 -9.39
C ILE A 447 5.07 7.33 -8.65
N PHE A 448 5.79 8.42 -8.93
CA PHE A 448 6.93 8.81 -8.11
C PHE A 448 6.44 9.44 -6.80
N ILE A 449 7.14 9.15 -5.70
CA ILE A 449 7.01 9.88 -4.44
C ILE A 449 8.31 10.63 -4.19
N ILE A 450 8.23 11.95 -4.16
CA ILE A 450 9.35 12.84 -3.87
C ILE A 450 9.19 13.29 -2.42
N ALA A 451 9.81 12.54 -1.50
CA ALA A 451 9.70 12.74 -0.07
C ALA A 451 10.77 13.71 0.44
N VAL A 452 10.33 14.76 1.10
CA VAL A 452 11.21 15.84 1.60
C VAL A 452 11.04 15.99 3.09
N TYR A 453 12.13 15.73 3.81
CA TYR A 453 12.19 15.77 5.25
C TYR A 453 12.54 17.16 5.76
N SER A 454 11.81 17.63 6.76
CA SER A 454 12.16 18.81 7.54
C SER A 454 12.04 18.57 9.04
N GLY A 455 13.09 18.94 9.78
CA GLY A 455 13.08 19.03 11.24
C GLY A 455 12.12 20.09 11.79
N VAL A 456 11.56 20.96 10.94
CA VAL A 456 10.47 21.88 11.32
C VAL A 456 9.17 21.12 11.58
N LEU A 457 8.94 20.06 10.82
CA LEU A 457 7.69 19.30 10.85
C LEU A 457 7.74 18.08 11.77
N GLY A 458 8.95 17.62 12.13
CA GLY A 458 9.12 16.52 13.08
C GLY A 458 10.47 16.55 13.78
N ASN A 459 10.54 15.84 14.91
CA ASN A 459 11.72 15.84 15.79
C ASN A 459 12.62 14.60 15.59
N SER A 460 12.49 13.90 14.46
CA SER A 460 13.20 12.63 14.24
C SER A 460 14.64 12.87 13.80
N ALA A 461 15.61 12.53 14.66
CA ALA A 461 17.04 12.68 14.31
C ALA A 461 17.45 11.80 13.10
N ASP A 462 16.69 10.74 12.81
CA ASP A 462 16.89 9.78 11.72
C ASP A 462 15.98 10.03 10.50
N GLY A 463 15.46 11.25 10.33
CA GLY A 463 14.73 11.64 9.12
C GLY A 463 15.65 11.84 7.91
N ALA A 464 15.12 11.60 6.71
CA ALA A 464 15.81 11.89 5.44
C ALA A 464 14.82 12.17 4.31
N SER A 465 15.28 12.93 3.32
CA SER A 465 14.57 13.11 2.05
C SER A 465 15.00 12.03 1.08
N PHE A 466 14.09 11.56 0.23
CA PHE A 466 14.37 10.52 -0.75
C PHE A 466 13.35 10.54 -1.89
N ILE A 467 13.71 9.92 -3.00
CA ILE A 467 12.84 9.77 -4.17
C ILE A 467 12.55 8.28 -4.35
N VAL A 468 11.27 7.94 -4.42
CA VAL A 468 10.80 6.58 -4.71
C VAL A 468 10.19 6.54 -6.10
N ASP A 469 10.58 5.56 -6.90
CA ASP A 469 10.04 5.36 -8.24
C ASP A 469 8.73 4.54 -8.23
N PRO A 470 8.01 4.43 -9.36
CA PRO A 470 6.78 3.64 -9.47
C PRO A 470 6.90 2.14 -9.16
N SER A 471 8.12 1.59 -9.07
CA SER A 471 8.37 0.21 -8.64
C SER A 471 8.38 0.06 -7.11
N GLY A 472 8.45 1.19 -6.39
CA GLY A 472 8.66 1.23 -4.95
C GLY A 472 10.14 1.19 -4.57
N SER A 473 11.07 1.49 -5.49
CA SER A 473 12.51 1.53 -5.23
C SER A 473 12.96 2.95 -4.88
N ILE A 474 13.83 3.08 -3.88
CA ILE A 474 14.46 4.36 -3.56
C ILE A 474 15.60 4.59 -4.57
N ILE A 475 15.50 5.65 -5.35
CA ILE A 475 16.48 5.98 -6.41
C ILE A 475 17.40 7.15 -6.05
N ALA A 476 17.07 7.90 -4.99
CA ALA A 476 17.92 8.92 -4.38
C ALA A 476 17.56 9.06 -2.90
N SER A 477 18.54 9.34 -2.03
CA SER A 477 18.31 9.64 -0.62
C SER A 477 19.38 10.58 -0.07
N THR A 478 18.98 11.49 0.80
CA THR A 478 19.93 12.23 1.64
C THR A 478 20.47 11.32 2.73
N LEU A 479 21.72 11.54 3.15
CA LEU A 479 22.30 10.91 4.33
C LEU A 479 21.61 11.36 5.62
N LEU A 480 21.52 10.43 6.58
CA LEU A 480 21.11 10.71 7.96
C LEU A 480 22.11 11.63 8.67
N ASN A 481 21.66 12.35 9.69
CA ASN A 481 22.50 13.17 10.57
C ASN A 481 23.32 14.28 9.87
N LYS A 482 22.96 14.65 8.63
CA LYS A 482 23.52 15.82 7.95
C LYS A 482 22.58 17.02 8.12
N PRO A 483 23.02 18.14 8.73
CA PRO A 483 22.14 19.28 9.02
C PRO A 483 21.41 19.86 7.80
N LEU A 484 22.11 19.90 6.67
CA LEU A 484 21.58 20.25 5.36
C LEU A 484 22.29 19.39 4.33
N HIS A 485 21.53 18.69 3.50
CA HIS A 485 22.07 17.86 2.44
C HIS A 485 21.06 17.74 1.31
N ALA A 486 21.55 17.66 0.07
CA ALA A 486 20.73 17.47 -1.10
C ALA A 486 21.25 16.33 -1.95
N THR A 487 20.33 15.71 -2.68
CA THR A 487 20.61 14.69 -3.68
C THR A 487 19.65 14.87 -4.84
N GLY A 488 19.85 14.16 -5.94
CA GLY A 488 18.93 14.19 -7.06
C GLY A 488 18.99 12.93 -7.90
N ALA A 489 17.96 12.73 -8.71
CA ALA A 489 17.88 11.65 -9.67
C ALA A 489 17.05 12.06 -10.88
N TYR A 490 17.34 11.43 -12.02
CA TYR A 490 16.44 11.43 -13.16
C TYR A 490 15.17 10.65 -12.82
N CYS A 491 14.03 11.30 -12.98
CA CYS A 491 12.72 10.72 -12.71
C CYS A 491 11.99 10.50 -14.02
N ASN A 492 12.12 9.31 -14.62
CA ASN A 492 11.44 8.99 -15.87
C ASN A 492 9.93 8.79 -15.64
N PHE A 493 9.16 9.86 -15.84
CA PHE A 493 7.72 9.89 -15.62
C PHE A 493 6.93 9.02 -16.61
N CYS A 494 7.53 8.52 -17.70
CA CYS A 494 6.90 7.49 -18.51
C CYS A 494 6.57 6.23 -17.68
N ASN A 495 7.41 5.89 -16.68
CA ASN A 495 7.15 4.77 -15.78
C ASN A 495 5.90 5.01 -14.92
N ALA A 496 5.57 6.26 -14.60
CA ALA A 496 4.37 6.59 -13.86
C ALA A 496 3.10 6.50 -14.74
N ARG A 497 3.24 6.63 -16.06
CA ARG A 497 2.14 6.47 -17.01
C ARG A 497 1.86 5.01 -17.34
N MET A 498 2.78 4.09 -17.04
CA MET A 498 2.52 2.65 -17.11
C MET A 498 1.83 2.16 -15.82
N LYS A 499 0.51 2.00 -15.90
CA LYS A 499 -0.31 1.52 -14.76
C LYS A 499 -0.52 0.01 -14.73
N SER A 500 0.06 -0.72 -15.68
CA SER A 500 0.18 -2.18 -15.65
C SER A 500 1.12 -2.60 -14.51
N VAL A 501 0.68 -3.57 -13.71
CA VAL A 501 1.49 -4.12 -12.61
C VAL A 501 2.22 -5.39 -13.04
N VAL A 502 1.43 -6.30 -13.59
CA VAL A 502 1.80 -7.57 -14.22
C VAL A 502 0.87 -7.77 -15.42
N PRO A 503 1.16 -8.65 -16.38
CA PRO A 503 0.29 -8.89 -17.52
C PRO A 503 -1.16 -9.16 -17.08
N GLY A 504 -2.13 -8.47 -17.68
CA GLY A 504 -3.55 -8.64 -17.32
C GLY A 504 -4.01 -7.98 -16.01
N THR A 505 -3.12 -7.29 -15.26
CA THR A 505 -3.50 -6.51 -14.07
C THR A 505 -3.09 -5.04 -14.24
N HIS A 506 -4.08 -4.14 -14.22
CA HIS A 506 -3.90 -2.73 -14.52
C HIS A 506 -4.66 -1.82 -13.54
N LEU A 507 -3.93 -0.96 -12.81
CA LEU A 507 -4.45 -0.21 -11.65
C LEU A 507 -5.60 0.78 -11.96
N VAL A 508 -5.73 1.24 -13.21
CA VAL A 508 -6.79 2.17 -13.61
C VAL A 508 -7.95 1.45 -14.31
N TYR A 509 -7.66 0.66 -15.35
CA TYR A 509 -8.67 -0.09 -16.10
C TYR A 509 -9.40 -1.18 -15.30
N ASP A 510 -8.75 -1.83 -14.35
CA ASP A 510 -9.40 -2.87 -13.53
C ASP A 510 -10.18 -2.31 -12.32
N ARG A 511 -10.23 -0.98 -12.17
CA ARG A 511 -11.01 -0.35 -11.10
C ARG A 511 -12.47 -0.73 -11.19
N LYS A 512 -13.11 -0.79 -10.01
CA LYS A 512 -14.56 -0.98 -9.86
C LYS A 512 -15.14 0.21 -9.10
N PRO A 513 -15.34 1.38 -9.74
CA PRO A 513 -15.68 2.63 -9.04
C PRO A 513 -16.95 2.53 -8.18
N SER A 514 -17.95 1.75 -8.60
CA SER A 514 -19.18 1.50 -7.83
C SER A 514 -18.93 0.79 -6.49
N HIS A 515 -17.80 0.09 -6.33
CA HIS A 515 -17.48 -0.62 -5.08
C HIS A 515 -16.82 0.31 -4.05
N TYR A 516 -16.42 1.52 -4.45
CA TYR A 516 -15.70 2.47 -3.61
C TYR A 516 -16.61 3.49 -2.93
N GLU A 517 -17.93 3.34 -3.01
CA GLU A 517 -18.89 4.27 -2.43
C GLU A 517 -18.71 4.50 -0.92
N ARG A 518 -18.29 3.46 -0.18
CA ARG A 518 -17.99 3.59 1.26
C ARG A 518 -16.85 4.56 1.53
N LEU A 519 -15.91 4.70 0.59
CA LEU A 519 -14.75 5.58 0.76
C LEU A 519 -15.11 7.06 0.66
N VAL A 520 -16.26 7.39 0.07
CA VAL A 520 -16.70 8.78 -0.18
C VAL A 520 -17.90 9.19 0.70
N LYS A 521 -18.24 8.37 1.70
CA LYS A 521 -19.30 8.66 2.68
C LYS A 521 -18.65 8.91 4.05
N ASN A 522 -19.26 9.82 4.82
CA ASN A 522 -18.91 10.00 6.23
C ASN A 522 -19.48 8.83 7.03
N ASP A 523 -18.69 8.34 8.00
CA ASP A 523 -19.02 7.19 8.87
C ASP A 523 -20.12 7.50 9.89
#